data_AF-A0A957NNF0-F1
#
_entry.id   AF-A0A957NNF0-F1
#
_cell.length_a   1.000
_cell.length_b   1.000
_cell.length_c   1.000
_cell.angle_alpha   90.00
_cell.angle_beta   90.00
_cell.angle_gamma   90.00
#
_symmetry.space_group_name_H-M   'P 1'
#
loop_
_entity.id
_entity.type
_entity.pdbx_description
1 polymer ?
#
loop_
_entity_poly.entity_id
_entity_poly.type
_entity_poly.pdbx_seq_one_letter_code
_entity_poly.pdbx_strand_id
1 'polypeptide(L)'
;MTHYRYLVICICTGLMIACGLRVAAQPAWAHPRMQETPLANFVDVSQSAGITAVHQASWDEFSEERPFTDGYLAVGQAWSDYDNDGWVDLYVTGNEAPNILYHNQHNGAFAISPLAESVSLPDALSGGAVWADYDNDGWRDLYVLAHGANVLFHNEQGQGFTDVTAQAGVGDLGKGTTAAWGDYDGDSFLDLYVANWSCFPKCDPVDPAQAQDRLYHNNGDGTFADASSLLTYDKLLG
;
A
#
# COMPACT_ATOMS: atom_id res chain seq x y z
N MET A 1 38.09 25.59 9.56
CA MET A 1 37.06 25.21 8.58
C MET A 1 36.32 26.47 8.18
N THR A 2 36.37 26.71 6.89
CA THR A 2 35.96 27.91 6.16
C THR A 2 34.45 27.90 5.97
N HIS A 3 33.76 29.02 6.20
CA HIS A 3 32.69 29.46 5.31
C HIS A 3 32.64 30.99 5.30
N TYR A 4 33.01 31.54 4.14
CA TYR A 4 32.92 32.95 3.80
C TYR A 4 31.47 33.33 3.51
N ARG A 5 31.06 34.52 3.94
CA ARG A 5 29.93 35.23 3.33
C ARG A 5 30.42 36.60 2.87
N TYR A 6 30.43 36.79 1.56
CA TYR A 6 30.80 38.03 0.90
C TYR A 6 29.73 39.10 1.16
N LEU A 7 30.16 40.27 1.64
CA LEU A 7 29.35 41.48 1.68
C LEU A 7 29.85 42.40 0.57
N VAL A 8 29.01 42.63 -0.45
CA VAL A 8 29.27 43.66 -1.46
C VAL A 8 28.94 45.01 -0.82
N ILE A 9 29.97 45.80 -0.52
CA ILE A 9 29.82 47.18 -0.02
C ILE A 9 29.80 48.12 -1.22
N CYS A 10 28.65 48.73 -1.49
CA CYS A 10 28.57 49.88 -2.37
C CYS A 10 28.93 51.13 -1.54
N ILE A 11 30.06 51.75 -1.83
CA ILE A 11 30.53 52.95 -1.13
C ILE A 11 29.87 54.17 -1.78
N CYS A 12 29.09 54.91 -1.01
CA CYS A 12 28.89 56.34 -1.24
C CYS A 12 29.25 57.11 0.03
N THR A 13 30.05 58.13 -0.20
CA THR A 13 30.84 58.94 0.73
C THR A 13 30.03 59.73 1.75
N GLY A 14 30.55 59.85 2.98
CA GLY A 14 30.37 61.07 3.79
C GLY A 14 30.10 60.87 5.29
N LEU A 15 31.04 61.38 6.10
CA LEU A 15 30.89 61.86 7.48
C LEU A 15 30.68 60.82 8.62
N MET A 16 31.74 60.60 9.40
CA MET A 16 31.66 59.93 10.71
C MET A 16 31.19 60.93 11.78
N ILE A 17 29.99 60.73 12.31
CA ILE A 17 29.55 61.31 13.59
C ILE A 17 29.48 60.16 14.59
N ALA A 18 30.31 60.20 15.63
CA ALA A 18 30.24 59.25 16.74
C ALA A 18 29.02 59.62 17.62
N CYS A 19 27.92 58.89 17.44
CA CYS A 19 26.75 58.94 18.30
C CYS A 19 26.72 57.67 19.15
N GLY A 20 26.85 57.80 20.47
CA GLY A 20 26.70 56.67 21.39
C GLY A 20 25.24 56.20 21.43
N LEU A 21 24.92 55.11 20.73
CA LEU A 21 23.64 54.44 20.91
C LEU A 21 23.70 53.53 22.14
N ARG A 22 22.83 53.81 23.12
CA ARG A 22 22.38 52.79 24.06
C ARG A 22 21.61 51.74 23.26
N VAL A 23 22.11 50.51 23.23
CA VAL A 23 21.32 49.37 22.73
C VAL A 23 20.23 49.11 23.77
N ALA A 24 19.00 49.55 23.46
CA ALA A 24 17.84 49.05 24.18
C ALA A 24 17.73 47.54 23.89
N ALA A 25 17.63 46.72 24.92
CA ALA A 25 17.34 45.30 24.77
C ALA A 25 16.06 45.16 23.93
N GLN A 26 16.13 44.41 22.83
CA GLN A 26 14.95 44.12 22.03
C GLN A 26 13.93 43.39 22.92
N PRO A 27 12.62 43.71 22.83
CA PRO A 27 11.62 42.88 23.49
C PRO A 27 11.80 41.45 22.95
N ALA A 28 11.85 40.47 23.85
CA ALA A 28 11.86 39.07 23.47
C ALA A 28 10.73 38.87 22.44
N TRP A 29 11.06 38.25 21.31
CA TRP A 29 10.06 37.83 20.33
C TRP A 29 9.12 36.86 21.04
N ALA A 30 8.01 37.37 21.57
CA ALA A 30 6.94 36.54 22.04
C ALA A 30 6.33 35.92 20.80
N HIS A 31 6.67 34.67 20.52
CA HIS A 31 5.89 33.87 19.59
C HIS A 31 4.44 33.92 20.10
N PRO A 32 3.47 34.31 19.27
CA PRO A 32 2.07 34.11 19.59
C PRO A 32 1.93 32.64 19.96
N ARG A 33 1.40 32.34 21.15
CA ARG A 33 0.93 30.98 21.43
C ARG A 33 -0.08 30.67 20.34
N MET A 34 0.30 29.80 19.40
CA MET A 34 -0.65 29.22 18.45
C MET A 34 -1.82 28.73 19.29
N GLN A 35 -3.01 29.22 19.00
CA GLN A 35 -4.23 28.66 19.55
C GLN A 35 -4.20 27.19 19.15
N GLU A 36 -4.13 26.28 20.12
CA GLU A 36 -4.21 24.85 19.83
C GLU A 36 -5.59 24.62 19.23
N THR A 37 -5.67 24.53 17.90
CA THR A 37 -6.83 23.98 17.22
C THR A 37 -7.07 22.62 17.86
N PRO A 38 -8.28 22.31 18.37
CA PRO A 38 -8.56 20.99 18.89
C PRO A 38 -8.16 19.98 17.82
N LEU A 39 -7.24 19.08 18.15
CA LEU A 39 -6.86 17.99 17.26
C LEU A 39 -8.17 17.31 16.85
N ALA A 40 -8.33 17.06 15.54
CA ALA A 40 -9.45 16.25 15.08
C ALA A 40 -9.41 14.92 15.85
N ASN A 41 -10.40 14.69 16.71
CA ASN A 41 -10.47 13.46 17.48
C ASN A 41 -10.87 12.35 16.50
N PHE A 42 -9.99 11.38 16.29
CA PHE A 42 -10.38 10.13 15.64
C PHE A 42 -11.32 9.37 16.57
N VAL A 43 -12.46 8.97 16.04
CA VAL A 43 -13.47 8.17 16.74
C VAL A 43 -13.65 6.89 15.94
N ASP A 44 -13.64 5.74 16.63
CA ASP A 44 -14.01 4.48 16.01
C ASP A 44 -15.50 4.50 15.66
N VAL A 45 -15.79 4.40 14.37
CA VAL A 45 -17.15 4.39 13.82
C VAL A 45 -17.46 3.07 13.11
N SER A 46 -16.59 2.06 13.21
CA SER A 46 -16.68 0.82 12.40
C SER A 46 -18.05 0.15 12.54
N GLN A 47 -18.53 -0.01 13.78
CA GLN A 47 -19.84 -0.58 14.06
C GLN A 47 -20.99 0.26 13.50
N SER A 48 -20.97 1.58 13.71
CA SER A 48 -22.03 2.48 13.20
C SER A 48 -22.00 2.63 11.68
N ALA A 49 -20.83 2.43 11.06
CA ALA A 49 -20.63 2.44 9.63
C ALA A 49 -20.91 1.08 8.98
N GLY A 50 -21.28 0.04 9.73
CA GLY A 50 -21.60 -1.28 9.17
C GLY A 50 -20.38 -2.10 8.73
N ILE A 51 -19.17 -1.71 9.13
CA ILE A 51 -17.94 -2.48 8.87
C ILE A 51 -17.80 -3.52 9.98
N THR A 52 -18.04 -4.79 9.63
CA THR A 52 -18.13 -5.91 10.59
C THR A 52 -17.06 -6.98 10.38
N ALA A 53 -15.98 -6.65 9.68
CA ALA A 53 -14.93 -7.61 9.35
C ALA A 53 -14.28 -8.14 10.63
N VAL A 54 -14.14 -9.45 10.72
CA VAL A 54 -13.42 -10.13 11.80
C VAL A 54 -12.36 -10.98 11.13
N HIS A 55 -11.12 -10.68 11.45
CA HIS A 55 -9.99 -11.44 10.93
C HIS A 55 -9.65 -12.59 11.87
N GLN A 56 -9.17 -13.69 11.30
CA GLN A 56 -8.64 -14.80 12.07
C GLN A 56 -7.14 -14.90 11.84
N ALA A 57 -6.36 -14.71 12.90
CA ALA A 57 -4.92 -14.86 12.85
C ALA A 57 -4.53 -16.31 13.16
N SER A 58 -3.45 -16.76 12.53
CA SER A 58 -2.83 -18.06 12.73
C SER A 58 -2.02 -18.09 14.04
N TRP A 59 -2.69 -17.91 15.18
CA TRP A 59 -2.03 -17.82 16.49
C TRP A 59 -1.23 -19.08 16.86
N ASP A 60 -1.61 -20.24 16.31
CA ASP A 60 -0.94 -21.52 16.54
C ASP A 60 0.46 -21.58 15.90
N GLU A 61 0.79 -20.68 14.96
CA GLU A 61 2.11 -20.56 14.31
C GLU A 61 3.18 -19.88 15.18
N PHE A 62 2.83 -19.49 16.42
CA PHE A 62 3.77 -18.97 17.42
C PHE A 62 3.91 -19.89 18.64
N SER A 63 3.46 -21.14 18.52
CA SER A 63 3.62 -22.15 19.57
C SER A 63 5.02 -22.78 19.56
N GLU A 64 5.42 -23.42 20.68
CA GLU A 64 6.65 -24.23 20.70
C GLU A 64 6.60 -25.41 19.69
N GLU A 65 5.40 -25.79 19.23
CA GLU A 65 5.16 -26.89 18.29
C GLU A 65 5.13 -26.47 16.81
N ARG A 66 4.89 -25.17 16.50
CA ARG A 66 5.00 -24.59 15.16
C ARG A 66 5.93 -23.36 15.19
N PRO A 67 7.19 -23.50 14.76
CA PRO A 67 8.13 -22.39 14.81
C PRO A 67 7.69 -21.22 13.92
N PHE A 68 8.14 -20.01 14.27
CA PHE A 68 7.93 -18.71 13.58
C PHE A 68 8.13 -18.71 12.05
N THR A 69 8.67 -19.79 11.49
CA THR A 69 8.91 -20.02 10.07
C THR A 69 7.61 -20.06 9.24
N ASP A 70 6.50 -20.41 9.87
CA ASP A 70 5.20 -20.58 9.22
C ASP A 70 4.27 -19.37 9.44
N GLY A 71 4.54 -18.60 10.51
CA GLY A 71 3.82 -17.41 10.97
C GLY A 71 3.50 -16.36 9.90
N TYR A 72 2.23 -16.15 9.60
CA TYR A 72 1.74 -15.03 8.78
C TYR A 72 0.67 -14.20 9.52
N LEU A 73 1.06 -13.02 10.00
CA LEU A 73 0.20 -12.09 10.74
C LEU A 73 -0.12 -10.84 9.91
N ALA A 74 -0.65 -11.02 8.71
CA ALA A 74 -1.08 -9.88 7.90
C ALA A 74 -2.58 -9.95 7.61
N VAL A 75 -3.21 -8.81 7.83
CA VAL A 75 -4.54 -8.47 7.33
C VAL A 75 -4.38 -7.15 6.59
N GLY A 76 -5.11 -7.03 5.50
CA GLY A 76 -5.01 -5.92 4.58
C GLY A 76 -6.37 -5.28 4.35
N GLN A 77 -6.32 -4.09 3.79
CA GLN A 77 -7.50 -3.38 3.33
C GLN A 77 -7.14 -2.62 2.05
N ALA A 78 -8.12 -2.44 1.18
CA ALA A 78 -7.93 -1.68 -0.05
C ALA A 78 -9.22 -0.92 -0.40
N TRP A 79 -9.07 0.38 -0.67
CA TRP A 79 -10.15 1.26 -1.10
C TRP A 79 -10.18 1.36 -2.63
N SER A 80 -11.34 1.22 -3.24
CA SER A 80 -11.57 1.47 -4.67
C SER A 80 -13.05 1.70 -4.92
N ASP A 81 -13.39 2.47 -5.93
CA ASP A 81 -14.75 2.56 -6.48
C ASP A 81 -14.88 1.40 -7.49
N TYR A 82 -15.42 0.25 -7.05
CA TYR A 82 -15.41 -0.96 -7.89
C TYR A 82 -16.56 -0.98 -8.90
N ASP A 83 -17.64 -0.23 -8.65
CA ASP A 83 -18.81 -0.15 -9.51
C ASP A 83 -18.94 1.18 -10.27
N ASN A 84 -17.91 2.04 -10.18
CA ASN A 84 -17.79 3.34 -10.85
C ASN A 84 -18.97 4.28 -10.54
N ASP A 85 -19.53 4.20 -9.33
CA ASP A 85 -20.63 5.05 -8.90
C ASP A 85 -20.19 6.41 -8.34
N GLY A 86 -18.86 6.61 -8.24
CA GLY A 86 -18.22 7.83 -7.73
C GLY A 86 -17.93 7.80 -6.24
N TRP A 87 -18.21 6.70 -5.54
CA TRP A 87 -17.96 6.51 -4.12
C TRP A 87 -17.01 5.35 -3.88
N VAL A 88 -16.03 5.56 -3.01
CA VAL A 88 -15.06 4.50 -2.71
C VAL A 88 -15.69 3.43 -1.79
N ASP A 89 -15.51 2.19 -2.19
CA ASP A 89 -15.83 0.97 -1.47
C ASP A 89 -14.60 0.45 -0.70
N LEU A 90 -14.80 -0.62 0.07
CA LEU A 90 -13.76 -1.17 0.93
C LEU A 90 -13.67 -2.69 0.79
N TYR A 91 -12.49 -3.19 0.44
CA TYR A 91 -12.17 -4.61 0.52
C TYR A 91 -11.27 -4.87 1.72
N VAL A 92 -11.59 -5.87 2.52
CA VAL A 92 -10.85 -6.23 3.74
C VAL A 92 -10.46 -7.70 3.69
N THR A 93 -9.19 -8.01 3.93
CA THR A 93 -8.73 -9.41 3.93
C THR A 93 -8.90 -10.06 5.30
N GLY A 94 -9.33 -11.32 5.32
CA GLY A 94 -9.67 -12.06 6.54
C GLY A 94 -8.55 -12.91 7.14
N ASN A 95 -7.42 -13.05 6.45
CA ASN A 95 -6.37 -14.03 6.74
C ASN A 95 -6.91 -15.47 6.80
N GLU A 96 -7.08 -16.11 7.97
CA GLU A 96 -7.73 -17.43 8.07
C GLU A 96 -9.27 -17.37 8.02
N ALA A 97 -9.84 -16.16 7.85
CA ALA A 97 -11.26 -15.93 7.63
C ALA A 97 -11.52 -15.43 6.20
N PRO A 98 -12.76 -15.52 5.69
CA PRO A 98 -13.10 -14.96 4.39
C PRO A 98 -12.84 -13.45 4.31
N ASN A 99 -12.38 -13.01 3.15
CA ASN A 99 -12.31 -11.62 2.77
C ASN A 99 -13.73 -11.05 2.58
N ILE A 100 -13.88 -9.73 2.76
CA ILE A 100 -15.18 -9.06 2.65
C ILE A 100 -15.05 -7.82 1.77
N LEU A 101 -15.87 -7.77 0.71
CA LEU A 101 -16.12 -6.56 -0.07
C LEU A 101 -17.33 -5.82 0.51
N TYR A 102 -17.12 -4.56 0.87
CA TYR A 102 -18.14 -3.65 1.38
C TYR A 102 -18.48 -2.59 0.34
N HIS A 103 -19.76 -2.44 0.01
CA HIS A 103 -20.26 -1.38 -0.84
C HIS A 103 -20.68 -0.15 -0.02
N ASN A 104 -20.22 1.03 -0.44
CA ASN A 104 -20.54 2.31 0.17
C ASN A 104 -21.99 2.72 -0.09
N GLN A 105 -22.76 2.99 0.97
CA GLN A 105 -24.18 3.34 0.86
C GLN A 105 -24.44 4.85 0.66
N HIS A 106 -23.40 5.62 0.33
CA HIS A 106 -23.41 7.07 0.06
C HIS A 106 -23.93 7.93 1.22
N ASN A 107 -23.92 7.37 2.43
CA ASN A 107 -24.47 8.00 3.63
C ASN A 107 -23.54 7.85 4.85
N GLY A 108 -22.27 7.46 4.61
CA GLY A 108 -21.28 7.20 5.65
C GLY A 108 -21.37 5.80 6.26
N ALA A 109 -22.24 4.93 5.74
CA ALA A 109 -22.30 3.51 6.08
C ALA A 109 -21.93 2.63 4.88
N PHE A 110 -21.60 1.38 5.19
CA PHE A 110 -21.26 0.31 4.29
C PHE A 110 -22.21 -0.87 4.50
N ALA A 111 -22.47 -1.61 3.43
CA ALA A 111 -23.09 -2.93 3.49
C ALA A 111 -22.18 -3.95 2.80
N ILE A 112 -22.31 -5.23 3.13
CA ILE A 112 -21.62 -6.28 2.38
C ILE A 112 -22.13 -6.24 0.93
N SER A 113 -21.22 -6.14 -0.02
CA SER A 113 -21.56 -6.10 -1.44
C SER A 113 -22.25 -7.41 -1.87
N PRO A 114 -23.24 -7.37 -2.77
CA PRO A 114 -23.79 -8.60 -3.37
C PRO A 114 -22.73 -9.42 -4.13
N LEU A 115 -21.58 -8.83 -4.48
CA LEU A 115 -20.46 -9.50 -5.14
C LEU A 115 -19.42 -10.04 -4.15
N ALA A 116 -19.61 -9.89 -2.85
CA ALA A 116 -18.59 -10.27 -1.85
C ALA A 116 -18.25 -11.76 -1.89
N GLU A 117 -19.21 -12.63 -2.17
CA GLU A 117 -19.00 -14.09 -2.21
C GLU A 117 -17.97 -14.48 -3.28
N SER A 118 -17.99 -13.85 -4.47
CA SER A 118 -17.10 -14.20 -5.59
C SER A 118 -15.64 -13.85 -5.36
N VAL A 119 -15.36 -12.93 -4.42
CA VAL A 119 -14.01 -12.50 -4.05
C VAL A 119 -13.66 -12.85 -2.59
N SER A 120 -14.45 -13.73 -1.95
CA SER A 120 -14.33 -13.99 -0.51
C SER A 120 -13.13 -14.86 -0.12
N LEU A 121 -12.61 -15.68 -1.03
CA LEU A 121 -11.44 -16.56 -0.83
C LEU A 121 -11.37 -17.21 0.58
N PRO A 122 -12.38 -18.00 0.98
CA PRO A 122 -12.53 -18.46 2.37
C PRO A 122 -11.40 -19.36 2.88
N ASP A 123 -10.66 -20.00 1.97
CA ASP A 123 -9.57 -20.93 2.29
C ASP A 123 -8.17 -20.30 2.09
N ALA A 124 -8.09 -19.03 1.65
CA ALA A 124 -6.83 -18.37 1.35
C ALA A 124 -6.36 -17.51 2.52
N LEU A 125 -5.11 -17.70 2.94
CA LEU A 125 -4.41 -16.89 3.95
C LEU A 125 -4.10 -15.48 3.41
N SER A 126 -5.13 -14.67 3.23
CA SER A 126 -5.07 -13.38 2.54
C SER A 126 -4.63 -12.26 3.48
N GLY A 127 -3.55 -11.56 3.16
CA GLY A 127 -3.01 -10.48 4.01
C GLY A 127 -2.83 -9.14 3.35
N GLY A 128 -3.12 -9.03 2.05
CA GLY A 128 -3.05 -7.77 1.32
C GLY A 128 -3.99 -7.75 0.12
N ALA A 129 -4.33 -6.55 -0.33
CA ALA A 129 -5.10 -6.34 -1.55
C ALA A 129 -4.68 -5.02 -2.18
N VAL A 130 -4.68 -4.95 -3.51
CA VAL A 130 -4.46 -3.73 -4.27
C VAL A 130 -5.38 -3.70 -5.49
N TRP A 131 -5.80 -2.49 -5.87
CA TRP A 131 -6.66 -2.26 -7.02
C TRP A 131 -5.91 -1.54 -8.13
N ALA A 132 -6.17 -1.91 -9.37
CA ALA A 132 -5.76 -1.17 -10.56
C ALA A 132 -6.64 -1.56 -11.74
N ASP A 133 -6.76 -0.67 -12.71
CA ASP A 133 -7.29 -0.97 -14.05
C ASP A 133 -6.10 -1.50 -14.87
N TYR A 134 -5.89 -2.82 -14.86
CA TYR A 134 -4.64 -3.39 -15.42
C TYR A 134 -4.71 -3.56 -16.93
N ASP A 135 -5.90 -3.64 -17.51
CA ASP A 135 -6.12 -3.81 -18.94
C ASP A 135 -6.66 -2.55 -19.64
N ASN A 136 -6.73 -1.43 -18.91
CA ASN A 136 -7.16 -0.11 -19.39
C ASN A 136 -8.62 -0.09 -19.89
N ASP A 137 -9.50 -0.90 -19.30
CA ASP A 137 -10.92 -0.97 -19.67
C ASP A 137 -11.79 0.08 -18.93
N GLY A 138 -11.22 0.78 -17.96
CA GLY A 138 -11.87 1.81 -17.15
C GLY A 138 -12.49 1.30 -15.84
N TRP A 139 -12.32 0.02 -15.51
CA TRP A 139 -12.79 -0.63 -14.29
C TRP A 139 -11.61 -1.12 -13.48
N ARG A 140 -11.71 -1.01 -12.15
CA ARG A 140 -10.61 -1.44 -11.28
C ARG A 140 -10.76 -2.92 -11.00
N ASP A 141 -9.70 -3.64 -11.28
CA ASP A 141 -9.48 -5.05 -10.97
C ASP A 141 -8.85 -5.21 -9.60
N LEU A 142 -9.05 -6.37 -8.99
CA LEU A 142 -8.61 -6.66 -7.64
C LEU A 142 -7.51 -7.72 -7.65
N TYR A 143 -6.33 -7.36 -7.14
CA TYR A 143 -5.27 -8.31 -6.85
C TYR A 143 -5.18 -8.56 -5.35
N VAL A 144 -5.37 -9.81 -4.94
CA VAL A 144 -5.33 -10.26 -3.55
C VAL A 144 -4.03 -11.00 -3.29
N LEU A 145 -3.29 -10.54 -2.28
CA LEU A 145 -2.09 -11.20 -1.80
C LEU A 145 -2.43 -12.22 -0.73
N ALA A 146 -1.89 -13.41 -0.89
CA ALA A 146 -2.03 -14.49 0.06
C ALA A 146 -0.67 -15.11 0.40
N HIS A 147 -0.65 -15.86 1.49
CA HIS A 147 0.41 -16.82 1.75
C HIS A 147 0.13 -18.07 0.90
N GLY A 148 0.82 -18.19 -0.23
CA GLY A 148 0.50 -19.13 -1.30
C GLY A 148 -0.02 -18.39 -2.53
N ALA A 149 -0.99 -18.95 -3.23
CA ALA A 149 -1.45 -18.41 -4.51
C ALA A 149 -2.14 -17.05 -4.35
N ASN A 150 -1.49 -15.99 -4.84
CA ASN A 150 -2.14 -14.71 -5.08
C ASN A 150 -3.21 -14.85 -6.16
N VAL A 151 -4.22 -13.97 -6.14
CA VAL A 151 -5.37 -14.04 -7.05
C VAL A 151 -5.60 -12.70 -7.72
N LEU A 152 -5.74 -12.67 -9.04
CA LEU A 152 -6.19 -11.53 -9.82
C LEU A 152 -7.64 -11.75 -10.27
N PHE A 153 -8.52 -10.85 -9.84
CA PHE A 153 -9.90 -10.78 -10.26
C PHE A 153 -10.10 -9.64 -11.25
N HIS A 154 -10.48 -9.98 -12.47
CA HIS A 154 -10.94 -9.03 -13.47
C HIS A 154 -12.36 -8.56 -13.14
N ASN A 155 -12.61 -7.25 -13.18
CA ASN A 155 -13.91 -6.66 -12.88
C ASN A 155 -14.80 -6.64 -14.13
N GLU A 156 -15.93 -7.33 -14.08
CA GLU A 156 -16.90 -7.39 -15.17
C GLU A 156 -17.82 -6.15 -15.17
N GLN A 157 -17.23 -4.96 -15.21
CA GLN A 157 -17.91 -3.67 -15.28
C GLN A 157 -18.90 -3.43 -14.13
N GLY A 158 -18.48 -3.74 -12.90
CA GLY A 158 -19.28 -3.65 -11.69
C GLY A 158 -20.39 -4.71 -11.58
N GLN A 159 -20.48 -5.65 -12.52
CA GLN A 159 -21.50 -6.71 -12.53
C GLN A 159 -21.01 -8.02 -11.92
N GLY A 160 -19.71 -8.17 -11.69
CA GLY A 160 -19.11 -9.39 -11.18
C GLY A 160 -17.59 -9.35 -11.24
N PHE A 161 -16.97 -10.45 -10.80
CA PHE A 161 -15.53 -10.64 -10.86
C PHE A 161 -15.20 -12.01 -11.45
N THR A 162 -14.19 -12.06 -12.31
CA THR A 162 -13.66 -13.30 -12.91
C THR A 162 -12.24 -13.53 -12.42
N ASP A 163 -11.94 -14.71 -11.87
CA ASP A 163 -10.55 -15.09 -11.58
C ASP A 163 -9.79 -15.31 -12.90
N VAL A 164 -8.85 -14.42 -13.19
CA VAL A 164 -8.01 -14.44 -14.40
C VAL A 164 -6.56 -14.78 -14.06
N THR A 165 -6.26 -15.19 -12.83
CA THR A 165 -4.89 -15.40 -12.31
C THR A 165 -4.02 -16.25 -13.22
N ALA A 166 -4.55 -17.40 -13.65
CA ALA A 166 -3.83 -18.35 -14.50
C ALA A 166 -3.68 -17.83 -15.95
N GLN A 167 -4.67 -17.10 -16.45
CA GLN A 167 -4.62 -16.49 -17.77
C GLN A 167 -3.61 -15.33 -17.81
N ALA A 168 -3.60 -14.49 -16.77
CA ALA A 168 -2.73 -13.34 -16.64
C ALA A 168 -1.29 -13.72 -16.28
N GLY A 169 -1.06 -14.87 -15.62
CA GLY A 169 0.28 -15.35 -15.27
C GLY A 169 0.86 -14.72 -14.01
N VAL A 170 0.02 -14.22 -13.10
CA VAL A 170 0.42 -13.48 -11.88
C VAL A 170 0.14 -14.23 -10.57
N GLY A 171 -0.11 -15.53 -10.66
CA GLY A 171 -0.36 -16.42 -9.52
C GLY A 171 0.89 -16.79 -8.74
N ASP A 172 1.59 -15.79 -8.20
CA ASP A 172 2.75 -16.02 -7.34
C ASP A 172 2.38 -16.93 -6.17
N LEU A 173 3.25 -17.88 -5.84
CA LEU A 173 3.07 -18.86 -4.75
C LEU A 173 3.88 -18.49 -3.50
N GLY A 174 4.48 -17.30 -3.50
CA GLY A 174 5.26 -16.77 -2.39
C GLY A 174 4.43 -16.39 -1.16
N LYS A 175 5.09 -15.74 -0.21
CA LYS A 175 4.44 -15.19 0.99
C LYS A 175 4.13 -13.70 0.78
N GLY A 176 3.17 -13.41 -0.11
CA GLY A 176 2.87 -12.03 -0.53
C GLY A 176 2.50 -11.14 0.65
N THR A 177 3.18 -10.00 0.82
CA THR A 177 2.91 -9.06 1.93
C THR A 177 2.28 -7.75 1.47
N THR A 178 2.78 -7.22 0.36
CA THR A 178 2.25 -6.01 -0.26
C THR A 178 2.57 -6.05 -1.75
N ALA A 179 1.82 -5.29 -2.53
CA ALA A 179 2.07 -5.09 -3.94
C ALA A 179 1.91 -3.62 -4.29
N ALA A 180 2.44 -3.24 -5.45
CA ALA A 180 2.21 -1.94 -6.04
C ALA A 180 2.06 -2.09 -7.55
N TRP A 181 1.11 -1.35 -8.11
CA TRP A 181 0.97 -1.15 -9.54
C TRP A 181 1.76 0.07 -9.97
N GLY A 182 2.44 -0.02 -11.11
CA GLY A 182 3.15 1.10 -11.69
C GLY A 182 3.69 0.76 -13.07
N ASP A 183 3.55 1.69 -14.00
CA ASP A 183 4.15 1.61 -15.33
C ASP A 183 5.65 1.94 -15.21
N TYR A 184 6.50 0.91 -15.14
CA TYR A 184 7.94 1.10 -14.88
C TYR A 184 8.75 1.39 -16.15
N ASP A 185 8.22 1.04 -17.32
CA ASP A 185 8.90 1.19 -18.60
C ASP A 185 8.30 2.28 -19.53
N GLY A 186 7.17 2.86 -19.13
CA GLY A 186 6.52 3.99 -19.79
C GLY A 186 5.64 3.59 -20.97
N ASP A 187 5.15 2.35 -21.03
CA ASP A 187 4.35 1.83 -22.13
C ASP A 187 2.83 2.08 -21.98
N SER A 188 2.42 2.71 -20.87
CA SER A 188 1.04 3.01 -20.48
C SER A 188 0.19 1.80 -20.08
N PHE A 189 0.82 0.66 -19.79
CA PHE A 189 0.21 -0.47 -19.12
C PHE A 189 0.80 -0.61 -17.72
N LEU A 190 -0.05 -0.79 -16.71
CA LEU A 190 0.44 -0.91 -15.33
C LEU A 190 1.09 -2.27 -15.13
N ASP A 191 2.36 -2.26 -14.70
CA ASP A 191 3.08 -3.44 -14.25
C ASP A 191 2.81 -3.70 -12.75
N LEU A 192 3.10 -4.92 -12.30
CA LEU A 192 2.83 -5.37 -10.93
C LEU A 192 4.12 -5.76 -10.22
N TYR A 193 4.40 -5.11 -9.09
CA TYR A 193 5.44 -5.52 -8.16
C TYR A 193 4.82 -6.20 -6.93
N VAL A 194 5.33 -7.37 -6.53
CA VAL A 194 4.90 -8.11 -5.34
C VAL A 194 6.08 -8.29 -4.40
N ALA A 195 5.93 -7.81 -3.16
CA ALA A 195 6.92 -8.02 -2.10
C ALA A 195 6.59 -9.29 -1.32
N ASN A 196 7.54 -10.23 -1.27
CA ASN A 196 7.39 -11.50 -0.57
C ASN A 196 8.15 -11.50 0.75
N TRP A 197 7.49 -11.98 1.80
CA TRP A 197 8.16 -12.18 3.07
C TRP A 197 9.02 -13.45 3.04
N SER A 198 10.17 -13.36 3.70
CA SER A 198 11.04 -14.50 3.96
C SER A 198 11.49 -14.50 5.41
N CYS A 199 11.52 -15.69 5.99
CA CYS A 199 12.08 -15.95 7.31
C CYS A 199 13.58 -16.29 7.27
N PHE A 200 14.27 -16.12 6.14
CA PHE A 200 15.72 -16.32 6.06
C PHE A 200 16.47 -15.43 7.08
N PRO A 201 17.53 -15.92 7.75
CA PRO A 201 18.09 -17.28 7.71
C PRO A 201 17.51 -18.23 8.77
N LYS A 202 16.40 -17.88 9.44
CA LYS A 202 15.82 -18.72 10.51
C LYS A 202 15.11 -19.96 9.96
N CYS A 203 14.54 -19.85 8.76
CA CYS A 203 14.08 -20.98 7.97
C CYS A 203 15.26 -21.57 7.19
N ASP A 204 15.51 -22.87 7.34
CA ASP A 204 16.47 -23.62 6.53
C ASP A 204 15.91 -25.02 6.25
N PRO A 205 15.57 -25.36 4.98
CA PRO A 205 15.78 -24.58 3.78
C PRO A 205 14.73 -23.48 3.57
N VAL A 206 15.13 -22.38 2.92
CA VAL A 206 14.19 -21.44 2.27
C VAL A 206 14.03 -21.87 0.83
N ASP A 207 12.79 -21.91 0.32
CA ASP A 207 12.57 -21.95 -1.12
C ASP A 207 12.89 -20.55 -1.70
N PRO A 208 14.00 -20.37 -2.44
CA PRO A 208 14.38 -19.06 -2.94
C PRO A 208 13.35 -18.50 -3.93
N ALA A 209 12.58 -19.37 -4.60
CA ALA A 209 11.54 -18.92 -5.52
C ALA A 209 10.38 -18.28 -4.76
N GLN A 210 10.00 -18.78 -3.59
CA GLN A 210 8.90 -18.20 -2.78
C GLN A 210 9.33 -17.00 -1.94
N ALA A 211 10.64 -16.84 -1.71
CA ALA A 211 11.22 -15.75 -0.94
C ALA A 211 11.62 -14.54 -1.80
N GLN A 212 11.58 -14.66 -3.12
CA GLN A 212 11.96 -13.58 -4.03
C GLN A 212 10.76 -12.68 -4.30
N ASP A 213 10.97 -11.36 -4.24
CA ASP A 213 10.00 -10.41 -4.77
C ASP A 213 9.75 -10.65 -6.27
N ARG A 214 8.54 -10.34 -6.73
CA ARG A 214 8.16 -10.47 -8.14
C ARG A 214 8.02 -9.12 -8.81
N LEU A 215 8.48 -9.03 -10.04
CA LEU A 215 8.10 -7.96 -10.97
C LEU A 215 7.47 -8.61 -12.19
N TYR A 216 6.23 -8.26 -12.48
CA TYR A 216 5.45 -8.73 -13.61
C TYR A 216 5.26 -7.58 -14.58
N HIS A 217 5.80 -7.71 -15.79
CA HIS A 217 5.62 -6.75 -16.87
C HIS A 217 4.31 -7.02 -17.60
N ASN A 218 3.47 -6.00 -17.78
CA ASN A 218 2.20 -6.13 -18.47
C ASN A 218 2.42 -6.09 -19.99
N ASN A 219 1.99 -7.13 -20.71
CA ASN A 219 2.21 -7.21 -22.16
C ASN A 219 1.19 -6.39 -22.99
N GLY A 220 0.21 -5.75 -22.34
CA GLY A 220 -0.85 -4.99 -22.98
C GLY A 220 -1.93 -5.84 -23.68
N ASP A 221 -1.92 -7.15 -23.45
CA ASP A 221 -2.89 -8.12 -23.99
C ASP A 221 -3.65 -8.89 -22.90
N GLY A 222 -3.61 -8.38 -21.67
CA GLY A 222 -4.20 -9.00 -20.48
C GLY A 222 -3.33 -10.08 -19.84
N THR A 223 -2.09 -10.26 -20.31
CA THR A 223 -1.11 -11.19 -19.73
C THR A 223 0.13 -10.46 -19.22
N PHE A 224 0.86 -11.11 -18.31
CA PHE A 224 2.09 -10.60 -17.74
C PHE A 224 3.28 -11.53 -18.00
N ALA A 225 4.45 -10.94 -18.21
CA ALA A 225 5.73 -11.63 -18.25
C ALA A 225 6.49 -11.47 -16.92
N ASP A 226 7.09 -12.55 -16.40
CA ASP A 226 7.97 -12.47 -15.24
C ASP A 226 9.27 -11.73 -15.58
N ALA A 227 9.40 -10.51 -15.05
CA ALA A 227 10.54 -9.63 -15.18
C ALA A 227 11.40 -9.58 -13.89
N SER A 228 11.21 -10.51 -12.95
CA SER A 228 11.91 -10.53 -11.65
C SER A 228 13.43 -10.64 -11.76
N SER A 229 13.95 -11.05 -12.92
CA SER A 229 15.39 -11.01 -13.23
C SER A 229 15.98 -9.59 -13.24
N LEU A 230 15.14 -8.54 -13.30
CA LEU A 230 15.55 -7.15 -13.17
C LEU A 230 15.83 -6.74 -11.72
N LEU A 231 15.31 -7.50 -10.74
CA LEU A 231 15.39 -7.21 -9.31
C LEU A 231 16.71 -7.67 -8.67
N THR A 232 17.74 -7.95 -9.48
CA THR A 232 19.02 -8.43 -8.94
C THR A 232 19.67 -7.37 -8.04
N TYR A 233 20.24 -7.86 -6.93
CA TYR A 233 20.88 -7.05 -5.89
C TYR A 233 21.90 -6.03 -6.44
N ASP A 234 22.57 -6.36 -7.55
CA ASP A 234 23.58 -5.52 -8.19
C ASP A 234 23.02 -4.27 -8.89
N LYS A 235 21.74 -4.26 -9.29
CA LYS A 235 21.13 -3.13 -10.01
C LYS A 235 20.60 -2.02 -9.11
N LEU A 236 20.40 -2.29 -7.81
CA LEU A 236 19.83 -1.32 -6.86
C LEU A 236 20.84 -0.29 -6.33
N LEU A 237 22.14 -0.48 -6.58
CA LEU A 237 23.19 0.43 -6.07
C LEU A 237 23.86 1.31 -7.14
N GLY A 238 23.60 1.07 -8.43
CA GLY A 238 24.22 1.84 -9.53
C GLY A 238 25.68 1.48 -9.80
#